data_AF-A0A257XE00-F1
#
_entry.id   AF-A0A257XE00-F1
#
_cell.length_a   1.000
_cell.length_b   1.000
_cell.length_c   1.000
_cell.angle_alpha   90.00
_cell.angle_beta   90.00
_cell.angle_gamma   90.00
#
_symmetry.space_group_name_H-M   'P 1'
#
loop_
_entity.id
_entity.type
_entity.pdbx_description
1 polymer ?
#
loop_
_entity_poly.entity_id
_entity_poly.type
_entity_poly.pdbx_seq_one_letter_code
_entity_poly.pdbx_strand_id
1 'polypeptide(L)'
;MTFPVTLLDLAGCIALLLWGTHMVQKGVQRAFGPRLRSMLAGALKTRFHAFIAGIGVTAMLQSSTATGLMVAGFTAAGMVELVPALAVMLGANVGTTLVVQLLSFNVAALSPALILVGVVMFRRAANAMPRDLAQVLIGLGLMLMSLHRLIDLITPYEDAPDLRMLMGAVSTTPLVAMLVAAVMTWIAHSSVAVVLLAMSLAVKGVVPPEAAFALVVGANVGSALNPVLEA
;
A
#
# COMPACT_ATOMS: atom_id res chain seq x y z
N MET A 1 16.08 -6.50 -24.91
CA MET A 1 17.08 -6.25 -23.85
C MET A 1 17.56 -7.59 -23.33
N THR A 2 18.79 -7.69 -22.82
CA THR A 2 19.29 -8.95 -22.24
C THR A 2 18.50 -9.25 -20.95
N PHE A 3 18.09 -10.50 -20.76
CA PHE A 3 17.33 -10.99 -19.59
C PHE A 3 17.75 -10.41 -18.22
N PRO A 4 19.06 -10.29 -17.88
CA PRO A 4 19.48 -9.69 -16.61
C PRO A 4 19.13 -8.21 -16.45
N VAL A 5 19.09 -7.43 -17.53
CA VAL A 5 18.73 -6.00 -17.48
C VAL A 5 17.25 -5.85 -17.14
N THR A 6 16.39 -6.71 -17.69
CA THR A 6 14.96 -6.72 -17.41
C THR A 6 14.65 -7.06 -15.95
N LEU A 7 15.38 -8.01 -15.36
CA LEU A 7 15.20 -8.36 -13.94
C LEU A 7 15.63 -7.20 -13.02
N LEU A 8 16.70 -6.50 -13.37
CA LEU A 8 17.15 -5.31 -12.65
C LEU A 8 16.13 -4.16 -12.76
N ASP A 9 15.58 -3.94 -13.95
CA ASP A 9 14.53 -2.92 -14.17
C ASP A 9 13.26 -3.25 -13.38
N LEU A 10 12.85 -4.52 -13.34
CA LEU A 10 11.70 -4.97 -12.55
C LEU A 10 11.94 -4.76 -11.04
N ALA A 11 13.10 -5.20 -10.53
CA ALA A 11 13.50 -4.99 -9.15
C ALA A 11 13.58 -3.50 -8.80
N GLY A 12 14.07 -2.67 -9.71
CA GLY A 12 14.10 -1.22 -9.58
C GLY A 12 12.70 -0.60 -9.49
N CYS A 13 11.76 -1.06 -10.33
CA CYS A 13 10.36 -0.61 -10.26
C CYS A 13 9.72 -0.99 -8.93
N ILE A 14 9.91 -2.23 -8.47
CA ILE A 14 9.42 -2.68 -7.16
C ILE A 14 10.05 -1.85 -6.04
N ALA A 15 11.36 -1.60 -6.07
CA ALA A 15 12.03 -0.78 -5.08
C ALA A 15 11.50 0.67 -5.05
N LEU A 16 11.23 1.26 -6.21
CA LEU A 16 10.62 2.60 -6.30
C LEU A 16 9.17 2.61 -5.76
N LEU A 17 8.39 1.57 -6.05
CA LEU A 17 7.03 1.42 -5.52
C LEU A 17 7.06 1.36 -3.98
N LEU A 18 7.90 0.48 -3.44
CA LEU A 18 8.08 0.30 -2.00
C LEU A 18 8.58 1.58 -1.33
N TRP A 19 9.63 2.20 -1.87
CA TRP A 19 10.17 3.45 -1.35
C TRP A 19 9.13 4.58 -1.41
N GLY A 20 8.38 4.69 -2.50
CA GLY A 20 7.29 5.65 -2.63
C GLY A 20 6.22 5.46 -1.55
N THR A 21 5.79 4.22 -1.31
CA THR A 21 4.82 3.91 -0.25
C THR A 21 5.33 4.31 1.13
N HIS A 22 6.61 4.03 1.42
CA HIS A 22 7.26 4.40 2.68
C HIS A 22 7.37 5.92 2.87
N MET A 23 7.70 6.65 1.79
CA MET A 23 7.75 8.12 1.81
C MET A 23 6.38 8.73 2.13
N VAL A 24 5.32 8.20 1.51
CA VAL A 24 3.94 8.63 1.77
C VAL A 24 3.56 8.37 3.23
N GLN A 25 3.74 7.13 3.71
CA GLN A 25 3.40 6.76 5.08
C GLN A 25 4.13 7.62 6.11
N LYS A 26 5.47 7.77 5.99
CA LYS A 26 6.25 8.61 6.91
C LYS A 26 5.89 10.09 6.82
N GLY A 27 5.70 10.61 5.61
CA GLY A 27 5.34 12.01 5.40
C GLY A 27 3.99 12.33 6.03
N VAL A 28 2.97 11.49 5.82
CA VAL A 28 1.66 11.69 6.47
C VAL A 28 1.77 11.52 7.98
N GLN A 29 2.45 10.48 8.47
CA GLN A 29 2.57 10.23 9.90
C GLN A 29 3.26 11.39 10.63
N ARG A 30 4.30 11.99 10.03
CA ARG A 30 5.00 13.16 10.61
C ARG A 30 4.17 14.43 10.52
N ALA A 31 3.51 14.67 9.39
CA ALA A 31 2.71 15.88 9.19
C ALA A 31 1.40 15.88 10.00
N PHE A 32 0.76 14.72 10.17
CA PHE A 32 -0.60 14.61 10.68
C PHE A 32 -0.79 13.63 11.84
N GLY A 33 0.22 12.85 12.23
CA GLY A 33 0.10 11.78 13.24
C GLY A 33 -0.63 12.18 14.52
N PRO A 34 -0.23 13.28 15.23
CA PRO A 34 -0.92 13.72 16.43
C PRO A 34 -2.39 14.09 16.19
N ARG A 35 -2.70 14.72 15.05
CA ARG A 35 -4.08 15.10 14.68
C ARG A 35 -4.93 13.89 14.36
N LEU A 36 -4.37 12.92 13.65
CA LEU A 36 -5.04 11.66 13.31
C LEU A 36 -5.35 10.85 14.56
N ARG A 37 -4.41 10.79 15.51
CA ARG A 37 -4.61 10.16 16.82
C ARG A 37 -5.74 10.84 17.61
N SER A 38 -5.77 12.17 17.64
CA SER A 38 -6.83 12.95 18.29
C SER A 38 -8.20 12.76 17.62
N MET A 39 -8.24 12.82 16.28
CA MET A 39 -9.46 12.58 15.50
C MET A 39 -10.03 11.19 15.76
N LEU A 40 -9.16 10.18 15.81
CA LEU A 40 -9.57 8.82 16.09
C LEU A 40 -10.13 8.69 17.50
N ALA A 41 -9.45 9.23 18.51
CA ALA A 41 -9.92 9.23 19.90
C ALA A 41 -11.30 9.90 20.04
N GLY A 42 -11.55 11.00 19.33
CA GLY A 42 -12.84 11.71 19.36
C GLY A 42 -14.00 10.99 18.65
N ALA A 43 -13.70 10.11 17.69
CA ALA A 43 -14.70 9.43 16.86
C ALA A 43 -15.19 8.08 17.43
N LEU A 44 -14.66 7.66 18.58
CA LEU A 44 -14.89 6.33 19.17
C LEU A 44 -16.19 6.24 20.00
N LYS A 45 -17.10 7.20 19.85
CA LYS A 45 -18.37 7.26 20.59
C LYS A 45 -19.44 6.28 20.10
N THR A 46 -19.42 5.94 18.82
CA THR A 46 -20.40 4.99 18.22
C THR A 46 -19.73 4.12 17.17
N ARG A 47 -20.29 2.94 16.91
CA ARG A 47 -19.77 1.98 15.92
C ARG A 47 -19.62 2.59 14.52
N PHE A 48 -20.62 3.38 14.10
CA PHE A 48 -20.62 4.01 12.79
C PHE A 48 -19.54 5.11 12.67
N HIS A 49 -19.42 5.97 13.67
CA HIS A 49 -18.38 7.01 13.68
C HIS A 49 -16.98 6.41 13.75
N ALA A 50 -16.81 5.34 14.53
CA ALA A 50 -15.56 4.58 14.60
C ALA A 50 -15.17 3.98 13.24
N PHE A 51 -16.13 3.39 12.52
CA PHE A 51 -15.92 2.87 11.16
C PHE A 51 -15.48 3.97 10.18
N ILE A 52 -16.20 5.09 10.13
CA ILE A 52 -15.84 6.22 9.23
C ILE A 52 -14.47 6.81 9.60
N ALA A 53 -14.16 6.92 10.89
CA ALA A 53 -12.85 7.37 11.33
C ALA A 53 -11.74 6.38 10.94
N GLY A 54 -12.01 5.08 11.00
CA GLY A 54 -11.10 4.04 10.50
C GLY A 54 -10.79 4.20 9.01
N ILE A 55 -11.81 4.47 8.20
CA ILE A 55 -11.64 4.78 6.77
C ILE A 55 -10.76 6.02 6.60
N GLY A 56 -11.13 7.13 7.24
CA GLY A 56 -10.43 8.41 7.07
C GLY A 56 -8.98 8.35 7.54
N VAL A 57 -8.73 7.84 8.76
CA VAL A 57 -7.39 7.73 9.33
C VAL A 57 -6.51 6.82 8.47
N THR A 58 -7.03 5.68 8.05
CA THR A 58 -6.25 4.73 7.26
C THR A 58 -6.02 5.20 5.84
N ALA A 59 -7.01 5.84 5.21
CA ALA A 59 -6.84 6.43 3.89
C ALA A 59 -5.77 7.53 3.90
N MET A 60 -5.72 8.33 4.97
CA MET A 60 -4.66 9.32 5.15
C MET A 60 -3.32 8.65 5.43
N LEU A 61 -3.21 7.81 6.47
CA LEU A 61 -1.95 7.16 6.86
C LEU A 61 -1.42 6.16 5.84
N GLN A 62 -2.27 5.64 4.96
CA GLN A 62 -2.01 4.50 4.07
C GLN A 62 -1.52 3.24 4.79
N SER A 63 -1.93 3.03 6.03
CA SER A 63 -1.54 1.85 6.81
C SER A 63 -2.66 1.46 7.78
N SER A 64 -3.36 0.37 7.46
CA SER A 64 -4.37 -0.21 8.36
C SER A 64 -3.72 -0.78 9.62
N THR A 65 -2.51 -1.33 9.51
CA THR A 65 -1.70 -1.78 10.65
C THR A 65 -1.40 -0.64 11.62
N ALA A 66 -0.98 0.54 11.12
CA ALA A 66 -0.74 1.69 11.98
C ALA A 66 -2.01 2.17 12.69
N THR A 67 -3.14 2.24 11.98
CA THR A 67 -4.45 2.52 12.58
C THR A 67 -4.81 1.46 13.63
N GLY A 68 -4.49 0.19 13.38
CA GLY A 68 -4.69 -0.93 14.29
C GLY A 68 -3.95 -0.77 15.59
N LEU A 69 -2.66 -0.46 15.52
CA LEU A 69 -1.81 -0.20 16.67
C LEU A 69 -2.30 1.01 17.48
N MET A 70 -2.77 2.08 16.82
CA MET A 70 -3.34 3.23 17.52
C MET A 70 -4.59 2.85 18.35
N VAL A 71 -5.53 2.12 17.73
CA VAL A 71 -6.77 1.69 18.39
C VAL A 71 -6.52 0.64 19.47
N ALA A 72 -5.63 -0.31 19.20
CA ALA A 72 -5.22 -1.30 20.19
C ALA A 72 -4.61 -0.62 21.42
N GLY A 73 -3.75 0.39 21.20
CA GLY A 73 -3.21 1.21 22.29
C GLY A 73 -4.29 1.97 23.09
N PHE A 74 -5.33 2.47 22.43
CA PHE A 74 -6.47 3.09 23.12
C PHE A 74 -7.32 2.09 23.91
N THR A 75 -7.51 0.90 23.36
CA THR A 75 -8.25 -0.19 24.02
C THR A 75 -7.47 -0.69 25.24
N ALA A 76 -6.15 -0.87 25.11
CA ALA A 76 -5.27 -1.26 26.21
C ALA A 76 -5.22 -0.21 27.34
N ALA A 77 -5.34 1.08 27.00
CA ALA A 77 -5.43 2.17 27.97
C ALA A 77 -6.84 2.35 28.57
N GLY A 78 -7.81 1.50 28.22
CA GLY A 78 -9.19 1.59 28.70
C GLY A 78 -9.97 2.80 28.16
N MET A 79 -9.46 3.49 27.14
CA MET A 79 -10.12 4.67 26.55
C MET A 79 -11.23 4.31 25.56
N VAL A 80 -11.24 3.08 25.06
CA VAL A 80 -12.10 2.62 23.95
C VAL A 80 -12.53 1.19 24.20
N GLU A 81 -13.82 0.91 24.05
CA GLU A 81 -14.35 -0.45 24.12
C GLU A 81 -13.98 -1.28 22.88
N LEU A 82 -13.95 -2.61 23.04
CA LEU A 82 -13.59 -3.53 21.97
C LEU A 82 -14.48 -3.38 20.72
N VAL A 83 -15.78 -3.12 20.90
CA VAL A 83 -16.72 -3.09 19.77
C VAL A 83 -16.49 -1.89 18.84
N PRO A 84 -16.39 -0.63 19.32
CA PRO A 84 -15.91 0.49 18.50
C PRO A 84 -14.52 0.26 17.90
N ALA A 85 -13.59 -0.36 18.64
CA ALA A 85 -12.26 -0.66 18.13
C ALA A 85 -12.28 -1.59 16.90
N LEU A 86 -13.09 -2.65 16.93
CA LEU A 86 -13.30 -3.54 15.79
C LEU A 86 -13.96 -2.81 14.61
N ALA A 87 -14.88 -1.88 14.88
CA ALA A 87 -15.47 -1.05 13.84
C ALA A 87 -14.43 -0.14 13.16
N VAL A 88 -13.47 0.43 13.91
CA VAL A 88 -12.33 1.14 13.32
C VAL A 88 -11.52 0.21 12.42
N MET A 89 -11.23 -1.02 12.86
CA MET A 89 -10.48 -1.99 12.05
C MET A 89 -11.18 -2.38 10.76
N LEU A 90 -12.49 -2.57 10.80
CA LEU A 90 -13.26 -2.78 9.58
C LEU A 90 -13.14 -1.57 8.64
N GLY A 91 -13.26 -0.35 9.19
CA GLY A 91 -13.09 0.88 8.42
C GLY A 91 -11.68 1.04 7.86
N ALA A 92 -10.66 0.65 8.61
CA ALA A 92 -9.27 0.72 8.19
C ALA A 92 -9.01 -0.17 6.97
N ASN A 93 -9.51 -1.40 6.97
CA ASN A 93 -9.39 -2.30 5.83
C ASN A 93 -10.07 -1.72 4.59
N VAL A 94 -11.27 -1.15 4.73
CA VAL A 94 -11.96 -0.44 3.63
C VAL A 94 -11.15 0.76 3.15
N GLY A 95 -10.57 1.55 4.07
CA GLY A 95 -9.73 2.69 3.73
C GLY A 95 -8.51 2.31 2.89
N THR A 96 -7.83 1.21 3.22
CA THR A 96 -6.73 0.68 2.40
C THR A 96 -7.19 0.28 1.01
N THR A 97 -8.36 -0.38 0.89
CA THR A 97 -8.93 -0.73 -0.42
C THR A 97 -9.24 0.52 -1.25
N LEU A 98 -9.80 1.57 -0.66
CA LEU A 98 -10.09 2.83 -1.36
C LEU A 98 -8.81 3.51 -1.87
N VAL A 99 -7.73 3.46 -1.09
CA VAL A 99 -6.42 3.98 -1.49
C VAL A 99 -5.87 3.21 -2.69
N VAL A 100 -5.88 1.88 -2.62
CA VAL A 100 -5.43 1.02 -3.72
C VAL A 100 -6.26 1.30 -4.97
N GLN A 101 -7.59 1.37 -4.83
CA GLN A 101 -8.52 1.68 -5.93
C GLN A 101 -8.18 3.03 -6.58
N LEU A 102 -8.00 4.07 -5.76
CA LEU A 102 -7.66 5.42 -6.22
C LEU A 102 -6.34 5.43 -7.03
N LEU A 103 -5.32 4.73 -6.53
CA LEU A 103 -4.01 4.64 -7.18
C LEU A 103 -4.01 3.74 -8.41
N SER A 104 -4.98 2.84 -8.53
CA SER A 104 -5.12 1.96 -9.69
C SER A 104 -5.72 2.66 -10.91
N PHE A 105 -6.38 3.81 -10.74
CA PHE A 105 -6.88 4.60 -11.86
C PHE A 105 -5.73 5.12 -12.76
N ASN A 106 -6.04 5.42 -14.02
CA ASN A 106 -5.07 5.91 -15.00
C ASN A 106 -4.65 7.38 -14.73
N VAL A 107 -3.97 7.59 -13.61
CA VAL A 107 -3.40 8.87 -13.17
C VAL A 107 -1.88 8.88 -13.34
N ALA A 108 -1.31 7.91 -14.07
CA ALA A 108 0.13 7.81 -14.31
C ALA A 108 0.71 9.09 -14.95
N ALA A 109 -0.07 9.78 -15.79
CA ALA A 109 0.31 11.06 -16.40
C ALA A 109 0.58 12.17 -15.37
N LEU A 110 0.02 12.07 -14.16
CA LEU A 110 0.26 13.03 -13.08
C LEU A 110 1.58 12.77 -12.35
N SER A 111 2.20 11.60 -12.52
CA SER A 111 3.41 11.22 -11.78
C SER A 111 4.57 12.22 -11.93
N PRO A 112 4.93 12.73 -13.13
CA PRO A 112 6.06 13.64 -13.26
C PRO A 112 5.78 14.99 -12.60
N ALA A 113 4.52 15.45 -12.66
CA ALA A 113 4.08 16.67 -12.01
C ALA A 113 4.14 16.55 -10.47
N LEU A 114 3.68 15.44 -9.90
CA LEU A 114 3.77 15.18 -8.46
C LEU A 114 5.23 15.16 -7.97
N ILE A 115 6.12 14.48 -8.71
CA ILE A 115 7.55 14.44 -8.40
C ILE A 115 8.14 15.85 -8.47
N LEU A 116 7.89 16.59 -9.55
CA LEU A 116 8.44 17.93 -9.75
C LEU A 116 8.00 18.90 -8.65
N VAL A 117 6.69 18.98 -8.41
CA VAL A 117 6.12 19.85 -7.37
C VAL A 117 6.65 19.44 -6.00
N GLY A 118 6.67 18.13 -5.72
CA GLY A 118 7.22 17.59 -4.48
C GLY A 118 8.68 17.97 -4.27
N VAL A 119 9.55 17.80 -5.26
CA VAL A 119 10.98 18.16 -5.16
C VAL A 119 11.18 19.66 -4.97
N VAL A 120 10.45 20.49 -5.73
CA VAL A 120 10.52 21.96 -5.60
C VAL A 120 10.06 22.38 -4.21
N MET A 121 8.94 21.83 -3.72
CA MET A 121 8.43 22.11 -2.38
C MET A 121 9.40 21.64 -1.29
N PHE A 122 9.99 20.45 -1.44
CA PHE A 122 10.96 19.90 -0.48
C PHE A 122 12.20 20.79 -0.36
N ARG A 123 12.71 21.31 -1.48
CA ARG A 123 13.88 22.19 -1.51
C ARG A 123 13.60 23.58 -0.96
N ARG A 124 12.37 24.09 -1.10
CA ARG A 124 11.96 25.41 -0.61
C ARG A 124 11.40 25.40 0.81
N ALA A 125 11.09 24.23 1.36
CA ALA A 125 10.51 24.09 2.68
C ALA A 125 11.50 24.54 3.78
N ALA A 126 11.16 25.62 4.47
CA ALA A 126 11.89 26.08 5.65
C ALA A 126 11.44 25.35 6.94
N ASN A 127 10.22 24.82 6.95
CA ASN A 127 9.57 24.20 8.11
C ASN A 127 9.34 22.70 7.87
N ALA A 128 9.15 21.94 8.96
CA ALA A 128 8.97 20.48 8.92
C ALA A 128 7.72 20.03 8.14
N MET A 129 6.55 20.63 8.40
CA MET A 129 5.30 20.17 7.80
C MET A 129 5.25 20.28 6.26
N PRO A 130 5.64 21.40 5.61
CA PRO A 130 5.75 21.44 4.15
C PRO A 130 6.76 20.44 3.60
N ARG A 131 7.84 20.15 4.33
CA ARG A 131 8.83 19.16 3.93
C ARG A 131 8.25 17.74 3.96
N ASP A 132 7.48 17.41 4.97
CA ASP A 132 6.80 16.11 5.09
C ASP A 132 5.74 15.94 3.99
N LEU A 133 4.93 16.98 3.71
CA LEU A 133 3.99 16.97 2.58
C LEU A 133 4.71 16.82 1.23
N ALA A 134 5.91 17.38 1.09
CA ALA A 134 6.69 17.25 -0.12
C ALA A 134 7.16 15.82 -0.33
N GLN A 135 7.53 15.12 0.75
CA GLN A 135 7.83 13.69 0.70
C GLN A 135 6.61 12.86 0.28
N VAL A 136 5.40 13.23 0.72
CA VAL A 136 4.15 12.58 0.27
C VAL A 136 3.97 12.74 -1.25
N LEU A 137 4.13 13.95 -1.79
CA LEU A 137 3.99 14.20 -3.23
C LEU A 137 5.03 13.43 -4.05
N ILE A 138 6.30 13.44 -3.61
CA ILE A 138 7.36 12.66 -4.27
C ILE A 138 7.02 11.17 -4.22
N GLY A 139 6.62 10.66 -3.05
CA GLY A 139 6.29 9.25 -2.86
C GLY A 139 5.14 8.80 -3.76
N LEU A 140 4.04 9.56 -3.82
CA LEU A 140 2.91 9.28 -4.73
C LEU A 140 3.35 9.29 -6.19
N GLY A 141 4.17 10.26 -6.58
CA GLY A 141 4.70 10.33 -7.94
C GLY A 141 5.58 9.12 -8.30
N LEU A 142 6.46 8.70 -7.39
CA LEU A 142 7.29 7.49 -7.58
C LEU A 142 6.45 6.22 -7.66
N MET A 143 5.43 6.08 -6.81
CA MET A 143 4.49 4.95 -6.85
C MET A 143 3.81 4.86 -8.22
N LEU A 144 3.19 5.94 -8.69
CA LEU A 144 2.49 5.96 -9.96
C LEU A 144 3.42 5.70 -11.16
N MET A 145 4.62 6.31 -11.15
CA MET A 145 5.61 6.09 -12.20
C MET A 145 6.10 4.63 -12.22
N SER A 146 6.38 4.06 -11.05
CA SER A 146 6.83 2.67 -10.92
C SER A 146 5.77 1.67 -11.39
N LEU A 147 4.50 1.92 -11.08
CA LEU A 147 3.39 1.05 -11.46
C LEU A 147 3.24 1.00 -12.99
N HIS A 148 3.31 2.16 -13.64
CA HIS A 148 3.23 2.25 -15.10
C HIS A 148 4.43 1.56 -15.77
N ARG A 149 5.65 1.82 -15.28
CA ARG A 149 6.87 1.23 -15.85
C ARG A 149 6.93 -0.29 -15.64
N LEU A 150 6.43 -0.79 -14.51
CA LEU A 150 6.34 -2.22 -14.25
C LEU A 150 5.44 -2.93 -15.26
N ILE A 151 4.29 -2.31 -15.59
CA ILE A 151 3.38 -2.81 -16.63
C ILE A 151 4.08 -2.86 -17.99
N ASP A 152 4.78 -1.79 -18.37
CA ASP A 152 5.47 -1.70 -19.67
C ASP A 152 6.60 -2.73 -19.80
N LEU A 153 7.29 -3.03 -18.69
CA LEU A 153 8.36 -4.03 -18.66
C LEU A 153 7.84 -5.46 -18.78
N ILE A 154 6.62 -5.75 -18.30
CA ILE A 154 6.06 -7.10 -18.28
C ILE A 154 5.33 -7.42 -19.59
N THR A 155 4.72 -6.43 -20.23
CA THR A 155 3.91 -6.61 -21.46
C THR A 155 4.65 -7.42 -22.56
N PRO A 156 5.95 -7.18 -22.87
CA PRO A 156 6.67 -7.95 -23.90
C PRO A 156 6.94 -9.41 -23.54
N TYR A 157 6.77 -9.80 -22.27
CA TYR A 157 7.07 -11.13 -21.75
C TYR A 157 5.83 -11.99 -21.53
N GLU A 158 4.62 -11.47 -21.81
CA GLU A 158 3.34 -12.21 -21.71
C GLU A 158 3.37 -13.52 -22.54
N ASP A 159 4.08 -13.52 -23.67
CA ASP A 159 4.23 -14.67 -24.54
C ASP A 159 5.47 -15.54 -24.26
N ALA A 160 6.30 -15.18 -23.28
CA ALA A 160 7.49 -15.93 -22.95
C ALA A 160 7.12 -17.30 -22.31
N PRO A 161 7.69 -18.42 -22.79
CA PRO A 161 7.40 -19.76 -22.26
C PRO A 161 7.64 -19.87 -20.75
N ASP A 162 8.71 -19.24 -20.26
CA ASP A 162 9.10 -19.26 -18.85
C ASP A 162 8.10 -18.50 -17.96
N LEU A 163 7.58 -17.35 -18.43
CA LEU A 163 6.57 -16.61 -17.69
C LEU A 163 5.25 -17.38 -17.66
N ARG A 164 4.86 -18.03 -18.76
CA ARG A 164 3.67 -18.90 -18.80
C ARG A 164 3.79 -20.12 -17.87
N MET A 165 4.97 -20.70 -17.73
CA MET A 165 5.19 -21.84 -16.82
C MET A 165 5.06 -21.41 -15.35
N LEU A 166 5.67 -20.27 -15.00
CA LEU A 166 5.60 -19.70 -13.65
C LEU A 166 4.19 -19.20 -13.32
N MET A 167 3.51 -18.58 -14.29
CA MET A 167 2.10 -18.21 -14.21
C MET A 167 1.18 -19.44 -14.14
N GLY A 168 1.50 -20.53 -14.83
CA GLY A 168 0.79 -21.81 -14.76
C GLY A 168 0.82 -22.40 -13.34
N ALA A 169 1.95 -22.35 -12.66
CA ALA A 169 2.06 -22.78 -11.26
C ALA A 169 1.30 -21.86 -10.28
N VAL A 170 1.35 -20.54 -10.51
CA VAL A 170 0.64 -19.53 -9.69
C VAL A 170 -0.88 -19.58 -9.91
N SER A 171 -1.33 -19.89 -11.12
CA SER A 171 -2.76 -19.97 -11.48
C SER A 171 -3.41 -21.30 -11.08
N THR A 172 -2.66 -22.41 -11.05
CA THR A 172 -3.19 -23.72 -10.67
C THR A 172 -3.29 -23.92 -9.16
N THR A 173 -2.55 -23.15 -8.36
CA THR A 173 -2.50 -23.31 -6.90
C THR A 173 -2.69 -21.97 -6.17
N PRO A 174 -3.93 -21.56 -5.85
CA PRO A 174 -4.22 -20.33 -5.10
C PRO A 174 -3.45 -20.23 -3.78
N LEU A 175 -3.20 -21.37 -3.11
CA LEU A 175 -2.42 -21.41 -1.88
C LEU A 175 -0.98 -20.90 -2.07
N VAL A 176 -0.34 -21.23 -3.19
CA VAL A 176 1.03 -20.80 -3.50
C VAL A 176 1.05 -19.29 -3.75
N ALA A 177 0.10 -18.78 -4.55
CA ALA A 177 -0.05 -17.35 -4.78
C ALA A 177 -0.22 -16.58 -3.46
N MET A 178 -1.08 -17.07 -2.56
CA MET A 178 -1.29 -16.50 -1.24
C MET A 178 -0.01 -16.47 -0.40
N LEU A 179 0.74 -17.57 -0.33
CA LEU A 179 1.98 -17.63 0.45
C LEU A 179 3.07 -16.71 -0.11
N VAL A 180 3.22 -16.65 -1.44
CA VAL A 180 4.18 -15.76 -2.11
C VAL A 180 3.85 -14.30 -1.79
N ALA A 181 2.59 -13.90 -1.92
CA ALA A 181 2.18 -12.53 -1.58
C ALA A 181 2.35 -12.23 -0.08
N ALA A 182 2.07 -13.19 0.80
CA ALA A 182 2.29 -13.01 2.24
C ALA A 182 3.76 -12.76 2.57
N VAL A 183 4.68 -13.55 2.01
CA VAL A 183 6.13 -13.37 2.20
C VAL A 183 6.60 -12.04 1.60
N MET A 184 6.16 -11.71 0.38
CA MET A 184 6.49 -10.44 -0.25
C MET A 184 6.00 -9.26 0.59
N THR A 185 4.76 -9.31 1.09
CA THR A 185 4.22 -8.23 1.92
C THR A 185 4.95 -8.11 3.25
N TRP A 186 5.32 -9.24 3.86
CA TRP A 186 6.11 -9.25 5.09
C TRP A 186 7.47 -8.57 4.87
N ILE A 187 8.23 -8.97 3.85
CA ILE A 187 9.52 -8.35 3.48
C ILE A 187 9.35 -6.87 3.12
N ALA A 188 8.31 -6.53 2.37
CA ALA A 188 7.99 -5.18 1.95
C ALA A 188 7.48 -4.28 3.08
N HIS A 189 7.03 -4.88 4.20
CA HIS A 189 6.22 -4.23 5.23
C HIS A 189 5.02 -3.44 4.69
N SER A 190 4.51 -3.78 3.50
CA SER A 190 3.49 -3.00 2.78
C SER A 190 2.56 -3.89 1.97
N SER A 191 1.31 -4.04 2.43
CA SER A 191 0.27 -4.74 1.68
C SER A 191 -0.20 -3.93 0.47
N VAL A 192 -0.27 -2.59 0.60
CA VAL A 192 -0.67 -1.69 -0.50
C VAL A 192 0.22 -1.89 -1.72
N ALA A 193 1.54 -1.95 -1.53
CA ALA A 193 2.47 -2.16 -2.63
C ALA A 193 2.26 -3.50 -3.34
N VAL A 194 2.10 -4.58 -2.58
CA VAL A 194 1.90 -5.93 -3.13
C VAL A 194 0.54 -6.07 -3.81
N VAL A 195 -0.50 -5.45 -3.25
CA VAL A 195 -1.84 -5.43 -3.88
C VAL A 195 -1.82 -4.61 -5.18
N LEU A 196 -1.15 -3.46 -5.21
CA LEU A 196 -0.99 -2.67 -6.44
C LEU A 196 -0.22 -3.44 -7.51
N LEU A 197 0.84 -4.15 -7.12
CA LEU A 197 1.57 -5.06 -8.01
C LEU A 197 0.64 -6.14 -8.58
N ALA A 198 -0.10 -6.83 -7.72
CA ALA A 198 -1.04 -7.87 -8.15
C ALA A 198 -2.12 -7.33 -9.09
N MET A 199 -2.69 -6.15 -8.80
CA MET A 199 -3.65 -5.48 -9.68
C MET A 199 -3.05 -5.12 -11.04
N SER A 200 -1.83 -4.58 -11.09
CA SER A 200 -1.16 -4.25 -12.35
C SER A 200 -0.93 -5.47 -13.23
N LEU A 201 -0.57 -6.60 -12.63
CA LEU A 201 -0.44 -7.87 -13.34
C LEU A 201 -1.80 -8.39 -13.83
N ALA A 202 -2.86 -8.24 -13.02
CA ALA A 202 -4.20 -8.67 -13.38
C ALA A 202 -4.81 -7.84 -14.52
N VAL A 203 -4.63 -6.52 -14.51
CA VAL A 203 -5.12 -5.60 -15.57
C VAL A 203 -4.52 -5.95 -16.93
N LYS A 204 -3.30 -6.48 -16.95
CA LYS A 204 -2.60 -6.93 -18.17
C LYS A 204 -2.92 -8.35 -18.58
N GLY A 205 -3.75 -9.06 -17.81
CA GLY A 205 -4.08 -10.46 -18.08
C GLY A 205 -2.92 -11.43 -17.81
N VAL A 206 -1.82 -10.94 -17.21
CA VAL A 206 -0.68 -11.78 -16.80
C VAL A 206 -1.12 -12.74 -15.70
N VAL A 207 -1.85 -12.21 -14.71
CA VAL A 207 -2.39 -13.01 -13.59
C VAL A 207 -3.91 -13.12 -13.74
N PRO A 208 -4.49 -14.33 -13.73
CA PRO A 208 -5.94 -14.50 -13.80
C PRO A 208 -6.62 -13.98 -12.51
N PRO A 209 -7.90 -13.58 -12.57
CA PRO A 209 -8.61 -13.00 -11.43
C PRO A 209 -8.55 -13.85 -10.16
N GLU A 210 -8.64 -15.17 -10.29
CA GLU A 210 -8.61 -16.12 -9.17
C GLU A 210 -7.27 -16.05 -8.42
N ALA A 211 -6.17 -16.00 -9.17
CA ALA A 211 -4.83 -15.85 -8.60
C ALA A 211 -4.61 -14.44 -8.03
N ALA A 212 -5.18 -13.40 -8.67
CA ALA A 212 -5.13 -12.04 -8.14
C ALA A 212 -5.83 -11.93 -6.79
N PHE A 213 -7.00 -12.56 -6.61
CA PHE A 213 -7.67 -12.63 -5.30
C PHE A 213 -6.82 -13.35 -4.26
N ALA A 214 -6.19 -14.47 -4.63
CA ALA A 214 -5.30 -15.20 -3.72
C ALA A 214 -4.08 -14.36 -3.31
N LEU A 215 -3.49 -13.59 -4.22
CA LEU A 215 -2.41 -12.64 -3.93
C LEU A 215 -2.87 -11.56 -2.94
N VAL A 216 -4.07 -11.00 -3.12
CA VAL A 216 -4.63 -9.98 -2.22
C VAL A 216 -4.86 -10.54 -0.82
N VAL A 217 -5.40 -11.76 -0.71
CA VAL A 217 -5.54 -12.45 0.58
C VAL A 217 -4.17 -12.65 1.23
N GLY A 218 -3.19 -13.13 0.46
CA GLY A 218 -1.82 -13.29 0.91
C GLY A 218 -1.21 -11.99 1.44
N ALA A 219 -1.38 -10.88 0.71
CA ALA A 219 -0.88 -9.58 1.12
C ALA A 219 -1.48 -9.14 2.46
N ASN A 220 -2.78 -9.35 2.67
CA ASN A 220 -3.42 -9.03 3.94
C ASN A 220 -2.88 -9.90 5.09
N VAL A 221 -2.71 -11.21 4.86
CA VAL A 221 -2.10 -12.13 5.84
C VAL A 221 -0.67 -11.70 6.19
N GLY A 222 0.16 -11.38 5.20
CA GLY A 222 1.52 -10.92 5.41
C GLY A 222 1.59 -9.65 6.28
N SER A 223 0.70 -8.69 6.04
CA SER A 223 0.65 -7.45 6.84
C SER A 223 0.14 -7.65 8.27
N ALA A 224 -0.67 -8.68 8.50
CA ALA A 224 -1.19 -9.01 9.83
C ALA A 224 -0.14 -9.67 10.73
N LEU A 225 0.91 -10.28 10.16
CA LEU A 225 2.01 -10.88 10.92
C LEU A 225 2.88 -9.82 11.59
N ASN A 226 3.09 -8.65 10.96
CA ASN A 226 3.94 -7.58 11.49
C ASN A 226 3.59 -7.20 12.95
N PRO A 227 2.35 -6.80 13.27
CA PRO A 227 2.00 -6.41 14.64
C PRO A 227 1.99 -7.59 15.63
N VAL A 228 1.95 -8.85 15.20
CA VAL A 228 2.07 -10.02 16.09
C VAL A 228 3.52 -10.29 16.46
N LEU A 229 4.45 -10.05 15.54
CA LEU A 229 5.89 -10.25 15.74
C LEU A 229 6.55 -9.05 16.44
N GLU A 230 5.98 -7.85 16.29
CA GLU A 230 6.48 -6.60 16.87
C GLU A 230 5.83 -6.24 18.23
N ALA A 231 4.81 -6.99 18.68
CA ALA A 231 4.14 -6.81 19.97
C ALA A 231 4.88 -7.53 21.12
#